data_AF-A0A969P5Y8-F1
#
_entry.id   AF-A0A969P5Y8-F1
#
_cell.length_a   1.000
_cell.length_b   1.000
_cell.length_c   1.000
_cell.angle_alpha   90.00
_cell.angle_beta   90.00
_cell.angle_gamma   90.00
#
_symmetry.space_group_name_H-M   'P 1'
#
loop_
_entity.id
_entity.type
_entity.pdbx_description
1 polymer ?
#
loop_
_entity_poly.entity_id
_entity_poly.type
_entity_poly.pdbx_seq_one_letter_code
_entity_poly.pdbx_strand_id
1 'polypeptide(L)'
;MNSKGTSYLLWLSILLGVGGLHRFYNGKLISGFIWLFTGGLFGIGQFIDLFLIPDMVDGHNLRQAARLGGSPYAPYQASISRRVDLPPQKSTAEQLRVKLLKAAQVRGGKISVTQGVADTGADFAEVETALMGMAKKGHADIQNDPKSGAVVYAFPEL
;
A
#
# COMPACT_ATOMS: atom_id res chain seq x y z
N MET A 1 16.06 -4.62 1.84
CA MET A 1 15.78 -6.07 1.86
C MET A 1 17.08 -6.82 1.76
N ASN A 2 17.26 -7.84 2.59
CA ASN A 2 18.43 -8.70 2.60
C ASN A 2 18.32 -9.81 1.57
N SER A 3 19.46 -10.24 1.04
CA SER A 3 19.57 -11.35 0.09
C SER A 3 20.01 -12.63 0.80
N LYS A 4 19.41 -13.76 0.40
CA LYS A 4 19.81 -15.10 0.85
C LYS A 4 21.25 -15.40 0.44
N GLY A 5 21.63 -15.06 -0.80
CA GLY A 5 23.00 -15.22 -1.29
C GLY A 5 24.03 -14.47 -0.45
N THR A 6 23.75 -13.21 -0.10
CA THR A 6 24.64 -12.41 0.76
C THR A 6 24.74 -12.99 2.18
N SER A 7 23.65 -13.54 2.75
CA SER A 7 23.71 -14.24 4.04
C SER A 7 24.60 -15.49 3.97
N TYR A 8 24.55 -16.28 2.90
CA TYR A 8 25.42 -17.44 2.73
C TYR A 8 26.90 -17.04 2.52
N LEU A 9 27.17 -15.95 1.80
CA LEU A 9 28.54 -15.42 1.68
C LEU A 9 29.09 -14.97 3.03
N LEU A 10 28.27 -14.31 3.85
CA LEU A 10 28.63 -13.90 5.22
C LEU A 10 28.68 -15.08 6.20
N TRP A 11 28.10 -16.22 5.87
CA TRP A 11 28.26 -17.45 6.64
C TRP A 11 29.63 -18.08 6.35
N LEU A 12 30.11 -17.99 5.10
CA LEU A 12 31.43 -18.47 4.68
C LEU A 12 32.59 -17.71 5.34
N SER A 13 32.34 -16.56 5.98
CA SER A 13 33.35 -15.81 6.74
C SER A 13 33.96 -16.61 7.91
N ILE A 14 33.35 -17.74 8.29
CA ILE A 14 33.95 -18.68 9.22
C ILE A 14 35.30 -19.23 8.73
N LEU A 15 35.52 -19.35 7.42
CA LEU A 15 36.82 -19.76 6.84
C LEU A 15 37.92 -18.72 7.11
N LEU A 16 37.53 -17.46 7.35
CA LEU A 16 38.41 -16.35 7.73
C LEU A 16 38.54 -16.21 9.26
N GLY A 17 37.99 -17.15 10.03
CA GLY A 17 38.02 -17.15 11.50
C GLY A 17 36.99 -16.24 12.15
N VAL A 18 36.07 -15.63 11.39
CA VAL A 18 35.07 -14.70 11.92
C VAL A 18 33.66 -15.29 11.78
N GLY A 19 33.14 -15.83 12.89
CA GLY A 19 31.78 -16.38 12.98
C GLY A 19 30.71 -15.32 13.26
N GLY A 20 29.46 -15.61 12.89
CA GLY A 20 28.28 -14.81 13.28
C GLY A 20 27.92 -13.62 12.39
N LEU A 21 28.69 -13.32 11.33
CA LEU A 21 28.42 -12.18 10.42
C LEU A 21 27.04 -12.26 9.74
N HIS A 22 26.64 -13.44 9.31
CA HIS A 22 25.32 -13.65 8.69
C HIS A 22 24.15 -13.36 9.66
N ARG A 23 24.34 -13.50 10.98
CA ARG A 23 23.32 -13.17 12.00
C ARG A 23 23.20 -11.67 12.22
N PHE A 24 24.32 -10.96 12.21
CA PHE A 24 24.33 -9.50 12.25
C PHE A 24 23.62 -8.91 11.04
N TYR A 25 23.89 -9.45 9.85
CA TYR A 25 23.24 -9.01 8.61
C TYR A 25 21.72 -9.16 8.66
N ASN A 26 21.20 -10.25 9.22
CA ASN A 26 19.76 -10.48 9.38
C ASN A 26 19.14 -9.83 10.63
N GLY A 27 19.83 -8.86 11.24
CA GLY A 27 19.30 -8.06 12.34
C GLY A 27 19.25 -8.77 13.70
N LYS A 28 19.88 -9.94 13.85
CA LYS A 28 19.96 -10.69 15.11
C LYS A 28 21.24 -10.36 15.88
N LEU A 29 21.37 -9.11 16.33
CA LEU A 29 22.56 -8.58 17.01
C LEU A 29 22.99 -9.41 18.22
N ILE A 30 22.08 -9.68 19.16
CA ILE A 30 22.38 -10.43 20.39
C ILE A 30 22.93 -11.82 20.08
N SER A 31 22.27 -12.55 19.17
CA SER A 31 22.75 -13.88 18.79
C SER A 31 24.04 -13.83 17.97
N GLY A 32 24.26 -12.77 17.18
CA GLY A 32 25.53 -12.56 16.46
C GLY A 32 26.70 -12.37 17.43
N PHE A 33 26.52 -11.63 18.52
CA PHE A 33 27.55 -11.48 19.55
C PHE A 33 27.86 -12.81 20.24
N ILE A 34 26.84 -13.57 20.63
CA ILE A 34 27.03 -14.91 21.19
C ILE A 34 27.86 -15.77 20.23
N TRP A 35 27.55 -15.72 18.94
CA TRP A 35 28.26 -16.44 17.89
C TRP A 35 29.69 -15.97 17.66
N LEU A 36 29.97 -14.68 17.80
CA LEU A 36 31.31 -14.13 17.69
C LEU A 36 32.20 -14.55 18.87
N PHE A 37 31.68 -14.46 20.10
CA PHE A 37 32.42 -14.81 21.31
C PHE A 37 32.57 -16.33 21.53
N THR A 38 31.68 -17.13 20.96
CA THR A 38 31.74 -18.60 21.06
C THR A 38 32.37 -19.28 19.84
N GLY A 39 32.83 -18.50 18.86
CA GLY A 39 33.39 -19.05 17.60
C GLY A 39 32.37 -19.85 16.79
N GLY A 40 31.09 -19.52 16.92
CA GLY A 40 29.98 -20.30 16.40
C GLY A 40 29.78 -21.65 17.07
N LEU A 41 29.85 -21.60 18.40
CA LEU A 41 29.66 -22.68 19.36
C LEU A 41 30.32 -24.02 18.99
N PHE A 42 31.63 -24.01 18.72
CA PHE A 42 32.44 -25.16 18.27
C PHE A 42 32.14 -25.66 16.83
N GLY A 43 31.55 -24.82 15.98
CA GLY A 43 31.32 -25.14 14.56
C GLY A 43 30.04 -25.93 14.29
N ILE A 44 29.47 -26.61 15.29
CA ILE A 44 28.18 -27.30 15.17
C ILE A 44 27.05 -26.29 14.92
N GLY A 45 27.07 -25.16 15.62
CA GLY A 45 26.12 -24.09 15.36
C GLY A 45 26.15 -23.69 13.89
N GLN A 46 27.34 -23.64 13.28
CA GLN A 46 27.56 -23.15 11.91
C GLN A 46 26.93 -24.08 10.88
N PHE A 47 26.93 -25.39 11.14
CA PHE A 47 26.16 -26.34 10.36
C PHE A 47 24.65 -26.16 10.48
N ILE A 48 24.14 -25.91 11.68
CA ILE A 48 22.71 -25.67 11.91
C ILE A 48 22.27 -24.40 11.16
N ASP A 49 23.12 -23.38 11.10
CA ASP A 49 22.78 -22.11 10.46
C ASP A 49 22.51 -22.22 8.95
N LEU A 50 23.01 -23.26 8.25
CA LEU A 50 22.65 -23.52 6.84
C LEU A 50 21.14 -23.66 6.64
N PHE A 51 20.44 -24.27 7.59
CA PHE A 51 18.99 -24.46 7.53
C PHE A 51 18.22 -23.24 8.05
N LEU A 52 18.82 -22.45 8.93
CA LEU A 52 18.18 -21.29 9.54
C LEU A 52 18.30 -20.01 8.70
N ILE A 53 19.30 -19.91 7.81
CA ILE A 53 19.52 -18.71 6.98
C ILE A 53 18.28 -18.30 6.16
N PRO A 54 17.56 -19.21 5.46
CA PRO A 54 16.37 -18.84 4.70
C PRO A 54 15.30 -18.16 5.57
N ASP A 55 14.96 -18.77 6.71
CA ASP A 55 13.97 -18.24 7.66
C ASP A 55 14.41 -16.90 8.27
N MET A 56 15.72 -16.76 8.54
CA MET A 56 16.28 -15.54 9.10
C MET A 56 16.17 -14.35 8.13
N VAL A 57 16.43 -14.59 6.84
CA VAL A 57 16.33 -13.58 5.78
C VAL A 57 14.87 -13.21 5.55
N ASP A 58 13.99 -14.21 5.46
CA ASP A 58 12.56 -14.00 5.21
C ASP A 58 11.90 -13.25 6.38
N GLY A 59 12.21 -13.65 7.62
CA GLY A 59 11.75 -12.96 8.82
C GLY A 59 12.26 -11.52 8.95
N HIS A 60 13.51 -11.25 8.57
CA HIS A 60 14.06 -9.89 8.57
C HIS A 60 13.39 -9.01 7.51
N ASN A 61 13.22 -9.53 6.30
CA ASN A 61 12.54 -8.82 5.21
C ASN A 61 11.07 -8.55 5.55
N LEU A 62 10.38 -9.51 6.17
CA LEU A 62 9.01 -9.35 6.68
C LEU A 62 8.92 -8.23 7.72
N ARG A 63 9.83 -8.20 8.70
CA ARG A 63 9.88 -7.16 9.73
C ARG A 63 10.20 -5.78 9.14
N GLN A 64 11.05 -5.71 8.12
CA GLN A 64 11.33 -4.44 7.42
C GLN A 64 10.11 -3.97 6.61
N ALA A 65 9.44 -4.87 5.90
CA ALA A 65 8.25 -4.55 5.12
C ALA A 65 7.11 -4.04 6.04
N ALA A 66 6.86 -4.72 7.16
CA ALA A 66 5.86 -4.30 8.15
C ALA A 66 6.15 -2.91 8.74
N ARG A 67 7.42 -2.58 9.00
CA ARG A 67 7.83 -1.24 9.48
C ARG A 67 7.61 -0.14 8.45
N LEU A 68 7.65 -0.48 7.16
CA LEU A 68 7.46 0.46 6.05
C LEU A 68 6.02 0.47 5.52
N GLY A 69 5.09 -0.26 6.15
CA GLY A 69 3.70 -0.41 5.70
C GLY A 69 3.54 -1.21 4.39
N GLY A 70 4.58 -1.93 3.96
CA GLY A 70 4.61 -2.70 2.72
C GLY A 70 4.27 -4.18 2.91
N SER A 71 3.70 -4.81 1.88
CA SER A 71 3.41 -6.25 1.86
C SER A 71 4.69 -7.09 1.68
N PRO A 72 4.89 -8.15 2.47
CA PRO A 72 6.11 -8.96 2.48
C PRO A 72 6.27 -9.92 1.30
N TYR A 73 5.26 -10.04 0.42
CA TYR A 73 5.27 -10.91 -0.75
C TYR A 73 5.54 -10.19 -2.07
N ALA A 74 6.00 -8.93 -2.05
CA ALA A 74 6.45 -8.30 -3.28
C ALA A 74 7.72 -9.03 -3.77
N PRO A 75 7.69 -9.75 -4.90
CA PRO A 75 8.90 -10.39 -5.42
C PRO A 75 9.92 -9.30 -5.71
N TYR A 76 11.20 -9.65 -5.65
CA TYR A 76 12.31 -8.80 -6.07
C TYR A 76 12.21 -8.54 -7.58
N GLN A 77 11.28 -7.70 -7.98
CA GLN A 77 11.49 -6.77 -9.06
C GLN A 77 12.16 -5.59 -8.39
N ALA A 78 13.47 -5.48 -8.61
CA ALA A 78 14.05 -4.17 -8.74
C ALA A 78 13.17 -3.45 -9.76
N SER A 79 12.22 -2.66 -9.29
CA SER A 79 11.67 -1.61 -10.08
C SER A 79 12.89 -0.73 -10.37
N ILE A 80 13.49 -0.92 -11.56
CA ILE A 80 13.66 0.22 -12.45
C ILE A 80 12.43 1.05 -12.16
N SER A 81 12.63 2.23 -11.61
CA SER A 81 11.58 3.21 -11.48
C SER A 81 11.05 3.45 -12.89
N ARG A 82 10.17 2.55 -13.36
CA ARG A 82 8.87 2.94 -13.84
C ARG A 82 8.43 3.86 -12.72
N ARG A 83 8.73 5.14 -12.92
CA ARG A 83 7.69 6.15 -12.97
C ARG A 83 6.55 5.46 -13.73
N VAL A 84 5.83 4.58 -13.04
CA VAL A 84 4.42 4.49 -13.24
C VAL A 84 4.08 5.88 -12.79
N ASP A 85 3.93 6.76 -13.78
CA ASP A 85 3.14 7.94 -13.62
C ASP A 85 1.82 7.40 -13.11
N LEU A 86 1.70 7.22 -11.80
CA LEU A 86 0.40 7.09 -11.17
C LEU A 86 -0.19 8.44 -11.55
N PRO A 87 -1.23 8.49 -12.40
CA PRO A 87 -1.96 9.73 -12.56
C PRO A 87 -2.29 10.18 -11.14
N PRO A 88 -2.05 11.45 -10.77
CA PRO A 88 -2.17 11.92 -9.40
C PRO A 88 -3.42 11.30 -8.81
N GLN A 89 -3.25 10.43 -7.80
CA GLN A 89 -4.34 9.62 -7.26
C GLN A 89 -5.40 10.62 -6.83
N LYS A 90 -6.42 10.82 -7.68
CA LYS A 90 -7.50 11.76 -7.45
C LYS A 90 -7.97 11.44 -6.05
N SER A 91 -8.01 12.43 -5.16
CA SER A 91 -8.43 12.20 -3.77
C SER A 91 -9.75 11.43 -3.77
N THR A 92 -10.03 10.63 -2.74
CA THR A 92 -11.26 9.82 -2.66
C THR A 92 -12.50 10.64 -3.01
N ALA A 93 -12.53 11.92 -2.58
CA ALA A 93 -13.55 12.90 -2.92
C ALA A 93 -13.64 13.25 -4.42
N GLU A 94 -12.51 13.40 -5.11
CA GLU A 94 -12.48 13.70 -6.54
C GLU A 94 -12.91 12.49 -7.39
N GLN A 95 -12.56 11.28 -6.97
CA GLN A 95 -13.08 10.05 -7.60
C GLN A 95 -14.60 9.94 -7.42
N LEU A 96 -15.11 10.28 -6.22
CA LEU A 96 -16.55 10.30 -5.96
C LEU A 96 -17.28 11.30 -6.88
N ARG A 97 -16.76 12.52 -7.04
CA ARG A 97 -17.31 13.52 -7.97
C ARG A 97 -17.39 13.01 -9.40
N VAL A 98 -16.34 12.36 -9.90
CA VAL A 98 -16.33 11.79 -11.26
C VAL A 98 -17.40 10.70 -11.40
N LYS A 99 -17.58 9.83 -10.40
CA LYS A 99 -18.63 8.82 -10.43
C LYS A 99 -20.03 9.44 -10.40
N LEU A 100 -20.24 10.48 -9.59
CA LEU A 100 -21.50 11.22 -9.53
C LEU A 100 -21.82 11.92 -10.86
N LEU A 101 -20.83 12.54 -11.51
CA LEU A 101 -20.98 13.14 -12.84
C LEU A 101 -21.38 12.08 -13.88
N LYS A 102 -20.72 10.91 -13.87
CA LYS A 102 -21.07 9.81 -14.77
C LYS A 102 -22.50 9.30 -14.52
N ALA A 103 -22.91 9.19 -13.26
CA ALA A 103 -24.27 8.81 -12.89
C ALA A 103 -25.31 9.86 -13.35
N ALA A 104 -24.98 11.16 -13.23
CA ALA A 104 -25.83 12.24 -13.73
C ALA A 104 -25.95 12.23 -15.25
N GLN A 105 -24.86 11.96 -15.97
CA GLN A 105 -24.84 11.88 -17.44
C GLN A 105 -25.81 10.82 -17.98
N VAL A 106 -25.89 9.66 -17.33
CA VAL A 106 -26.85 8.59 -17.70
C VAL A 106 -28.30 9.04 -17.51
N ARG A 107 -28.55 10.08 -16.71
CA ARG A 107 -29.86 10.61 -16.35
C ARG A 107 -30.12 11.99 -16.98
N GLY A 108 -29.43 12.33 -18.07
CA GLY A 108 -29.62 13.60 -18.77
C GLY A 108 -29.15 14.82 -17.97
N GLY A 109 -28.01 14.68 -17.29
CA GLY A 109 -27.35 15.76 -16.56
C GLY A 109 -27.94 16.05 -15.17
N LYS A 110 -28.83 15.21 -14.65
CA LYS A 110 -29.51 15.44 -13.36
C LYS A 110 -29.32 14.29 -12.39
N ILE A 111 -29.06 14.58 -11.11
CA ILE A 111 -28.93 13.55 -10.08
C ILE A 111 -29.38 14.03 -8.70
N SER A 112 -30.07 13.18 -7.95
CA SER A 112 -30.36 13.42 -6.52
C SER A 112 -29.32 12.75 -5.62
N VAL A 113 -29.26 13.15 -4.35
CA VAL A 113 -28.36 12.52 -3.36
C VAL A 113 -28.63 11.02 -3.25
N THR A 114 -29.90 10.62 -3.20
CA THR A 114 -30.30 9.20 -3.11
C THR A 114 -29.83 8.39 -4.31
N GLN A 115 -29.92 8.96 -5.51
CA GLN A 115 -29.40 8.30 -6.73
C GLN A 115 -27.88 8.22 -6.72
N GLY A 116 -27.20 9.29 -6.26
CA GLY A 116 -25.76 9.31 -6.11
C GLY A 116 -25.26 8.23 -5.15
N VAL A 117 -25.93 8.03 -4.01
CA VAL A 117 -25.64 6.95 -3.07
C VAL A 117 -25.86 5.58 -3.72
N ALA A 118 -26.99 5.39 -4.39
CA ALA A 118 -27.32 4.12 -5.05
C ALA A 118 -26.30 3.73 -6.13
N ASP A 119 -25.83 4.69 -6.92
CA ASP A 119 -24.94 4.42 -8.06
C ASP A 119 -23.45 4.35 -7.65
N THR A 120 -23.06 5.01 -6.55
CA THR A 120 -21.65 5.07 -6.11
C THR A 120 -21.31 4.14 -4.95
N GLY A 121 -22.30 3.74 -4.15
CA GLY A 121 -22.13 2.98 -2.91
C GLY A 121 -21.50 3.79 -1.76
N ALA A 122 -21.36 5.11 -1.92
CA ALA A 122 -20.83 6.01 -0.90
C ALA A 122 -21.90 6.42 0.12
N ASP A 123 -21.48 6.94 1.27
CA ASP A 123 -22.41 7.39 2.30
C ASP A 123 -23.17 8.66 1.86
N PHE A 124 -24.38 8.85 2.40
CA PHE A 124 -25.21 10.03 2.12
C PHE A 124 -24.48 11.35 2.39
N ALA A 125 -23.73 11.44 3.50
CA ALA A 125 -22.99 12.65 3.85
C ALA A 125 -21.87 12.95 2.84
N GLU A 126 -21.20 11.91 2.33
CA GLU A 126 -20.13 12.06 1.34
C GLU A 126 -20.67 12.54 -0.01
N VAL A 127 -21.78 11.96 -0.45
CA VAL A 127 -22.46 12.33 -1.70
C VAL A 127 -23.01 13.74 -1.62
N GLU A 128 -23.70 14.10 -0.53
CA GLU A 128 -24.21 15.45 -0.30
C GLU A 128 -23.07 16.48 -0.29
N THR A 129 -22.00 16.21 0.46
CA THR A 129 -20.81 17.08 0.51
C THR A 129 -20.18 17.26 -0.86
N ALA A 130 -20.11 16.19 -1.66
CA ALA A 130 -19.56 16.25 -3.01
C ALA A 130 -20.44 17.07 -3.96
N LEU A 131 -21.75 16.82 -3.99
CA LEU A 131 -22.72 17.53 -4.83
C LEU A 131 -22.84 19.01 -4.45
N MET A 132 -22.95 19.31 -3.15
CA MET A 132 -22.98 20.69 -2.66
C MET A 132 -21.66 21.41 -2.93
N GLY A 133 -20.52 20.71 -2.83
CA GLY A 133 -19.22 21.24 -3.21
C GLY A 133 -19.12 21.58 -4.71
N MET A 134 -19.77 20.80 -5.58
CA MET A 134 -19.84 21.09 -7.02
C MET A 134 -20.79 22.26 -7.31
N ALA A 135 -21.94 22.33 -6.63
CA ALA A 135 -22.86 23.45 -6.75
C ALA A 135 -22.24 24.77 -6.29
N LYS A 136 -21.54 24.77 -5.15
CA LYS A 136 -20.85 25.95 -4.62
C LYS A 136 -19.76 26.48 -5.58
N LYS A 137 -19.15 25.60 -6.37
CA LYS A 137 -18.16 25.97 -7.39
C LYS A 137 -18.78 26.39 -8.73
N GLY A 138 -20.11 26.36 -8.85
CA GLY A 138 -20.83 26.70 -10.07
C GLY A 138 -20.83 25.60 -11.13
N HIS A 139 -20.50 24.35 -10.77
CA HIS A 139 -20.57 23.22 -11.69
C HIS A 139 -21.96 22.59 -11.78
N ALA A 140 -22.83 22.87 -10.80
CA ALA A 140 -24.18 22.32 -10.74
C ALA A 140 -25.17 23.36 -10.17
N ASP A 141 -26.38 23.35 -10.69
CA ASP A 141 -27.51 24.12 -10.17
C ASP A 141 -28.39 23.23 -9.28
N ILE A 142 -28.79 23.77 -8.14
CA ILE A 142 -29.73 23.09 -7.25
C ILE A 142 -31.15 23.43 -7.72
N GLN A 143 -31.87 22.40 -8.15
CA GLN A 143 -33.23 22.51 -8.64
C GLN A 143 -34.15 21.57 -7.85
N ASN A 144 -35.45 21.82 -7.92
CA ASN A 144 -36.45 20.90 -7.43
C ASN A 144 -37.07 20.15 -8.61
N ASP A 145 -37.17 18.83 -8.52
CA ASP A 145 -37.86 18.01 -9.50
C ASP A 145 -39.38 18.34 -9.49
N PRO A 146 -39.96 18.82 -10.60
CA PRO A 146 -41.35 19.26 -10.63
C PRO A 146 -42.37 18.12 -10.45
N LYS A 147 -41.96 16.86 -10.62
CA LYS A 147 -42.82 15.69 -10.45
C LYS A 147 -42.73 15.12 -9.05
N SER A 148 -41.52 14.98 -8.50
CA SER A 148 -41.31 14.31 -7.21
C SER A 148 -41.12 15.25 -6.03
N GLY A 149 -40.89 16.54 -6.25
CA GLY A 149 -40.57 17.50 -5.18
C GLY A 149 -39.16 17.31 -4.58
N ALA A 150 -38.34 16.45 -5.19
CA ALA A 150 -37.02 16.09 -4.67
C ALA A 150 -35.97 17.14 -5.06
N VAL A 151 -34.99 17.35 -4.19
CA VAL A 151 -33.83 18.17 -4.52
C VAL A 151 -32.94 17.42 -5.50
N VAL A 152 -32.63 18.06 -6.63
CA VAL A 152 -31.84 17.51 -7.72
C VAL A 152 -30.75 18.49 -8.10
N TYR A 153 -29.55 17.97 -8.31
CA TYR A 153 -28.41 18.72 -8.83
C TYR A 153 -28.37 18.55 -10.34
N ALA A 154 -28.53 19.66 -11.08
CA ALA A 154 -28.48 19.70 -12.53
C ALA A 154 -27.11 20.23 -12.98
N PHE A 155 -26.44 19.48 -13.84
CA PHE A 155 -25.17 19.85 -14.45
C PHE A 155 -25.45 20.37 -15.86
N PRO A 156 -25.47 21.70 -16.09
CA PRO A 156 -25.85 22.26 -17.39
C PRO A 156 -24.91 21.89 -18.54
N GLU A 157 -23.69 21.43 -18.21
CA GLU A 157 -22.65 21.03 -19.16
C GLU A 157 -22.76 19.56 -19.63
N LEU A 158 -23.74 18.78 -19.12
CA LEU A 158 -23.96 17.36 -19.44
C LEU A 158 -25.29 17.13 -20.16
#